data_AF-A0A9Q1QSM4-F1
#
_entry.id   AF-A0A9Q1QSM4-F1
#
_cell.length_a   1.000
_cell.length_b   1.000
_cell.length_c   1.000
_cell.angle_alpha   90.00
_cell.angle_beta   90.00
_cell.angle_gamma   90.00
#
_symmetry.space_group_name_H-M   'P 1'
#
loop_
_entity.id
_entity.type
_entity.pdbx_description
1 polymer ?
#
loop_
_entity_poly.entity_id
_entity_poly.type
_entity_poly.pdbx_seq_one_letter_code
_entity_poly.pdbx_strand_id
1 'polypeptide(L)'
;MNKLQSVQLQALKKRRKTWLQGKCFRKERSQAYADDSKLDVTIGPYETYEDALFGFKATFEAFIGVRDDKATAQLKLLGDHLQVLEKNLPMDNIYKSEDVTAAPIRVIQLLYNAGDVKGPQTVAFNLPNDERIVKDRGTSMVMLKNVSETKFKLILKPIADVCIMEEFVDFESFCTHTICHECCHGIGPHTITLLNGQKSTVRLELQELHSSLEEAKAD
;
A
#
# COMPACT_ATOMS: atom_id res chain seq x y z
N MET A 1 -10.50 -29.49 -24.19
CA MET A 1 -9.76 -29.01 -22.99
C MET A 1 -9.25 -27.61 -23.25
N ASN A 2 -9.96 -26.56 -22.82
CA ASN A 2 -9.43 -25.20 -22.74
C ASN A 2 -10.55 -24.29 -22.22
N LYS A 3 -10.43 -23.80 -20.98
CA LYS A 3 -11.07 -22.58 -20.45
C LYS A 3 -10.89 -22.54 -18.94
N LEU A 4 -9.71 -22.10 -18.51
CA LEU A 4 -9.46 -21.29 -17.33
C LEU A 4 -8.00 -20.84 -17.49
N GLN A 5 -7.78 -19.81 -18.32
CA GLN A 5 -6.51 -19.10 -18.25
C GLN A 5 -6.46 -18.48 -16.85
N SER A 6 -5.41 -18.77 -16.08
CA SER A 6 -5.21 -18.20 -14.74
C SER A 6 -5.44 -16.69 -14.78
N VAL A 7 -6.03 -16.14 -13.73
CA VAL A 7 -6.37 -14.71 -13.66
C VAL A 7 -5.11 -13.86 -13.83
N GLN A 8 -3.96 -14.35 -13.36
CA GLN A 8 -2.66 -13.74 -13.64
C GLN A 8 -2.33 -13.66 -15.14
N LEU A 9 -2.55 -14.72 -15.93
CA LEU A 9 -2.30 -14.68 -17.37
C LEU A 9 -3.23 -13.69 -18.08
N GLN A 10 -4.48 -13.58 -17.62
CA GLN A 10 -5.42 -12.60 -18.13
C GLN A 10 -4.98 -11.17 -17.81
N ALA A 11 -4.51 -10.93 -16.59
CA ALA A 11 -3.96 -9.65 -16.15
C ALA A 11 -2.75 -9.26 -17.02
N LEU A 12 -1.79 -10.15 -17.23
CA LEU A 12 -0.61 -9.86 -18.08
C LEU A 12 -0.99 -9.57 -19.54
N LYS A 13 -1.94 -10.32 -20.12
CA LYS A 13 -2.42 -10.10 -21.50
C LYS A 13 -3.13 -8.78 -21.66
N LYS A 14 -3.96 -8.41 -20.69
CA LYS A 14 -4.64 -7.12 -20.66
C LYS A 14 -3.62 -6.00 -20.45
N ARG A 15 -2.58 -6.25 -19.64
CA ARG A 15 -1.47 -5.32 -19.43
C ARG A 15 -0.79 -4.90 -20.72
N ARG A 16 -0.36 -5.89 -21.48
CA ARG A 16 0.17 -5.72 -22.83
C ARG A 16 -0.74 -4.88 -23.74
N LYS A 17 -2.06 -5.17 -23.75
CA LYS A 17 -3.00 -4.50 -24.67
C LYS A 17 -3.15 -3.01 -24.36
N THR A 18 -3.22 -2.64 -23.10
CA THR A 18 -3.40 -1.23 -22.69
C THR A 18 -2.15 -0.40 -22.96
N TRP A 19 -0.95 -0.96 -22.75
CA TRP A 19 0.31 -0.29 -23.10
C TRP A 19 0.38 0.02 -24.60
N LEU A 20 0.01 -0.93 -25.45
CA LEU A 20 -0.04 -0.73 -26.91
C LEU A 20 -1.07 0.33 -27.35
N GLN A 21 -2.01 0.70 -26.49
CA GLN A 21 -3.04 1.71 -26.78
C GLN A 21 -2.69 3.10 -26.23
N GLY A 22 -1.53 3.27 -25.59
CA GLY A 22 -1.14 4.54 -24.95
C GLY A 22 -2.10 4.98 -23.84
N LYS A 23 -2.90 4.05 -23.30
CA LYS A 23 -3.84 4.34 -22.22
C LYS A 23 -3.17 4.07 -20.88
N CYS A 24 -3.22 5.03 -19.96
CA CYS A 24 -2.91 4.77 -18.57
C CYS A 24 -3.91 3.75 -18.01
N PHE A 25 -3.43 2.86 -17.15
CA PHE A 25 -4.04 1.58 -16.85
C PHE A 25 -5.31 1.64 -15.99
N ARG A 26 -6.45 2.06 -16.57
CA ARG A 26 -7.69 2.33 -15.83
C ARG A 26 -8.42 1.13 -15.18
N LYS A 27 -8.00 -0.15 -15.35
CA LYS A 27 -8.90 -1.30 -15.09
C LYS A 27 -8.30 -2.61 -14.51
N GLU A 28 -7.19 -2.61 -13.77
CA GLU A 28 -6.55 -3.91 -13.42
C GLU A 28 -6.50 -4.37 -11.96
N ARG A 29 -6.31 -3.51 -10.96
CA ARG A 29 -5.81 -4.08 -9.69
C ARG A 29 -6.80 -4.97 -8.94
N SER A 30 -8.08 -4.62 -8.79
CA SER A 30 -9.00 -5.45 -7.99
C SER A 30 -9.25 -6.87 -8.47
N GLN A 31 -8.95 -7.19 -9.74
CA GLN A 31 -9.20 -8.54 -10.26
C GLN A 31 -7.98 -9.46 -10.17
N ALA A 32 -6.76 -8.93 -10.04
CA ALA A 32 -5.54 -9.73 -9.90
C ALA A 32 -5.33 -10.29 -8.48
N TYR A 33 -5.96 -9.70 -7.46
CA TYR A 33 -5.93 -10.21 -6.09
C TYR A 33 -6.87 -11.40 -5.86
N ALA A 34 -7.80 -11.66 -6.78
CA ALA A 34 -8.73 -12.79 -6.72
C ALA A 34 -8.09 -14.12 -7.18
N ASP A 35 -6.78 -14.16 -7.45
CA ASP A 35 -6.08 -15.39 -7.85
C ASP A 35 -5.20 -15.95 -6.72
N ASP A 36 -5.21 -17.28 -6.61
CA ASP A 36 -4.30 -18.11 -5.80
C ASP A 36 -2.88 -18.17 -6.40
N SER A 37 -2.49 -17.18 -7.21
CA SER A 37 -1.16 -17.17 -7.78
C SER A 37 -0.10 -16.94 -6.72
N LYS A 38 0.89 -17.83 -6.72
CA LYS A 38 2.11 -17.71 -5.93
C LYS A 38 3.02 -16.57 -6.40
N LEU A 39 2.89 -16.12 -7.64
CA LEU A 39 3.71 -15.05 -8.20
C LEU A 39 2.92 -13.74 -8.15
N ASP A 40 3.46 -12.72 -7.49
CA ASP A 40 2.93 -11.36 -7.50
C ASP A 40 3.71 -10.51 -8.50
N VAL A 41 2.99 -9.77 -9.33
CA VAL A 41 3.57 -8.96 -10.42
C VAL A 41 2.89 -7.60 -10.47
N THR A 42 3.56 -6.61 -9.91
CA THR A 42 3.24 -5.19 -10.11
C THR A 42 4.16 -4.66 -11.19
N ILE A 43 3.59 -4.08 -12.25
CA ILE A 43 4.38 -3.44 -13.32
C ILE A 43 3.53 -2.40 -14.04
N GLY A 44 4.07 -1.21 -14.26
CA GLY A 44 3.37 -0.11 -14.93
C GLY A 44 3.81 1.25 -14.40
N PRO A 45 3.19 2.34 -14.92
CA PRO A 45 3.41 3.68 -14.41
C PRO A 45 2.50 3.94 -13.20
N TYR A 46 3.08 4.24 -12.03
CA TYR A 46 2.32 4.38 -10.79
C TYR A 46 2.64 5.66 -10.03
N GLU A 47 3.87 5.80 -9.55
CA GLU A 47 4.27 6.91 -8.68
C GLU A 47 4.62 8.17 -9.45
N THR A 48 4.34 9.35 -8.88
CA THR A 48 4.57 10.64 -9.55
C THR A 48 5.69 11.48 -8.92
N TYR A 49 6.45 10.91 -7.97
CA TYR A 49 7.47 11.63 -7.20
C TYR A 49 8.62 12.20 -8.05
N GLU A 50 8.97 11.55 -9.17
CA GLU A 50 10.00 12.04 -10.10
C GLU A 50 9.55 13.28 -10.89
N ASP A 51 8.24 13.57 -10.97
CA ASP A 51 7.73 14.84 -11.51
C ASP A 51 7.79 15.93 -10.44
N ALA A 52 9.00 16.44 -10.20
CA ALA A 52 9.28 17.49 -9.22
C ALA A 52 8.64 18.85 -9.54
N LEU A 53 8.01 19.02 -10.71
CA LEU A 53 7.35 20.28 -11.10
C LEU A 53 5.89 20.29 -10.67
N PHE A 54 5.13 19.27 -11.06
CA PHE A 54 3.68 19.24 -10.84
C PHE A 54 3.17 17.96 -10.16
N GLY A 55 4.01 16.91 -10.04
CA GLY A 55 3.58 15.62 -9.50
C GLY A 55 2.49 14.93 -10.33
N PHE A 56 2.39 15.22 -11.63
CA PHE A 56 1.33 14.71 -12.50
C PHE A 56 1.75 13.48 -13.31
N LYS A 57 3.03 13.37 -13.65
CA LYS A 57 3.53 12.31 -14.52
C LYS A 57 3.97 11.11 -13.71
N ALA A 58 3.36 9.96 -14.00
CA ALA A 58 3.71 8.71 -13.36
C ALA A 58 4.95 8.05 -14.00
N THR A 59 5.84 7.50 -13.18
CA THR A 59 7.06 6.80 -13.56
C THR A 59 6.82 5.30 -13.63
N PHE A 60 7.44 4.64 -14.60
CA PHE A 60 7.38 3.18 -14.72
C PHE A 60 8.18 2.50 -13.63
N GLU A 61 7.57 1.50 -13.01
CA GLU A 61 8.19 0.61 -12.05
C GLU A 61 7.70 -0.82 -12.23
N ALA A 62 8.45 -1.76 -11.65
CA ALA A 62 8.13 -3.17 -11.60
C ALA A 62 8.57 -3.77 -10.27
N PHE A 63 7.71 -4.62 -9.70
CA PHE A 63 7.99 -5.50 -8.56
C PHE A 63 7.49 -6.90 -8.90
N ILE A 64 8.38 -7.87 -8.81
CA ILE A 64 8.11 -9.29 -9.05
C ILE A 64 8.53 -10.04 -7.81
N GLY A 65 7.63 -10.78 -7.20
CA GLY A 65 7.90 -11.55 -5.99
C GLY A 65 7.03 -12.77 -5.82
N VAL A 66 7.37 -13.58 -4.83
CA VAL A 66 6.61 -14.79 -4.46
C VAL A 66 5.79 -14.51 -3.21
N ARG A 67 4.50 -14.82 -3.24
CA ARG A 67 3.58 -14.65 -2.11
C ARG A 67 3.99 -15.54 -0.94
N ASP A 68 4.10 -14.94 0.25
CA ASP A 68 4.19 -15.66 1.52
C ASP A 68 2.77 -15.84 2.06
N ASP A 69 2.21 -17.03 1.85
CA ASP A 69 0.82 -17.35 2.24
C ASP A 69 0.62 -17.25 3.76
N LYS A 70 1.62 -17.64 4.56
CA LYS A 70 1.54 -17.62 6.02
C LYS A 70 1.50 -16.18 6.53
N ALA A 71 2.44 -15.36 6.10
CA ALA A 71 2.49 -13.96 6.50
C ALA A 71 1.24 -13.22 5.99
N THR A 72 0.86 -13.43 4.73
CA THR A 72 -0.37 -12.84 4.16
C THR A 72 -1.62 -13.19 4.98
N ALA A 73 -1.77 -14.45 5.41
CA ALA A 73 -2.90 -14.86 6.24
C ALA A 73 -2.92 -14.19 7.62
N GLN A 74 -1.75 -14.02 8.25
CA GLN A 74 -1.63 -13.30 9.52
C GLN A 74 -2.07 -11.84 9.39
N LEU A 75 -1.75 -11.19 8.26
CA LEU A 75 -2.07 -9.77 8.06
C LEU A 75 -3.53 -9.56 7.68
N LYS A 76 -4.15 -10.53 7.02
CA LYS A 76 -5.58 -10.51 6.72
C LYS A 76 -6.40 -10.32 7.99
N LEU A 77 -5.97 -10.86 9.13
CA LEU A 77 -6.63 -10.68 10.42
C LEU A 77 -6.75 -9.19 10.80
N LEU A 78 -5.68 -8.40 10.62
CA LEU A 78 -5.70 -6.96 10.91
C LEU A 78 -6.68 -6.22 9.98
N GLY A 79 -6.66 -6.56 8.69
CA GLY A 79 -7.61 -6.04 7.70
C GLY A 79 -9.07 -6.33 8.07
N ASP A 80 -9.36 -7.56 8.49
CA ASP A 80 -10.71 -7.99 8.89
C ASP A 80 -11.22 -7.25 10.15
N HIS A 81 -10.32 -6.63 10.93
CA HIS A 81 -10.65 -5.88 12.15
C HIS A 81 -10.61 -4.35 12.01
N LEU A 82 -10.35 -3.78 10.81
CA LEU A 82 -10.26 -2.32 10.63
C LEU A 82 -11.50 -1.56 11.13
N GLN A 83 -12.70 -2.08 10.89
CA GLN A 83 -13.93 -1.43 11.35
C GLN A 83 -14.03 -1.34 12.87
N VAL A 84 -13.47 -2.32 13.58
CA VAL A 84 -13.39 -2.29 15.04
C VAL A 84 -12.37 -1.24 15.48
N LEU A 85 -11.22 -1.16 14.81
CA LEU A 85 -10.20 -0.14 15.09
C LEU A 85 -10.75 1.28 14.89
N GLU A 86 -11.38 1.57 13.75
CA GLU A 86 -12.01 2.87 13.44
C GLU A 86 -12.97 3.31 14.56
N LYS A 87 -13.85 2.40 15.00
CA LYS A 87 -14.86 2.70 16.04
C LYS A 87 -14.21 3.01 17.40
N ASN A 88 -13.03 2.46 17.67
CA ASN A 88 -12.30 2.63 18.92
C ASN A 88 -11.20 3.69 18.85
N LEU A 89 -11.09 4.44 17.74
CA LEU A 89 -10.17 5.58 17.67
C LEU A 89 -10.44 6.57 18.82
N PRO A 90 -9.39 7.11 19.47
CA PRO A 90 -9.50 8.01 20.63
C PRO A 90 -9.89 9.43 20.20
N MET A 91 -11.05 9.55 19.54
CA MET A 91 -11.60 10.77 19.00
C MET A 91 -13.12 10.76 19.07
N ASP A 92 -13.74 11.93 18.93
CA ASP A 92 -15.18 12.05 18.92
C ASP A 92 -15.80 11.31 17.73
N ASN A 93 -16.95 10.68 17.96
CA ASN A 93 -17.63 9.87 16.95
C ASN A 93 -18.02 10.66 15.69
N ILE A 94 -18.16 11.99 15.79
CA ILE A 94 -18.47 12.86 14.65
C ILE A 94 -17.36 12.91 13.59
N TYR A 95 -16.13 12.55 13.97
CA TYR A 95 -14.98 12.55 13.08
C TYR A 95 -14.63 11.15 12.55
N LYS A 96 -15.27 10.11 13.07
CA LYS A 96 -15.04 8.73 12.66
C LYS A 96 -15.77 8.43 11.35
N SER A 97 -15.13 7.62 10.52
CA SER A 97 -15.73 7.09 9.30
C SER A 97 -16.78 6.03 9.63
N GLU A 98 -17.94 6.09 8.96
CA GLU A 98 -19.02 5.12 9.17
C GLU A 98 -18.61 3.72 8.68
N ASP A 99 -18.06 3.65 7.47
CA ASP A 99 -17.61 2.42 6.82
C ASP A 99 -16.13 2.53 6.45
N VAL A 100 -15.32 1.59 6.94
CA VAL A 100 -13.94 1.41 6.51
C VAL A 100 -13.77 0.04 5.85
N THR A 101 -13.06 0.01 4.73
CA THR A 101 -12.77 -1.23 4.00
C THR A 101 -11.28 -1.41 3.91
N ALA A 102 -10.79 -2.55 4.39
CA ALA A 102 -9.38 -2.89 4.24
C ALA A 102 -9.02 -3.11 2.77
N ALA A 103 -7.93 -2.49 2.34
CA ALA A 103 -7.26 -2.90 1.13
C ALA A 103 -6.80 -4.36 1.30
N PRO A 104 -6.93 -5.23 0.28
CA PRO A 104 -6.32 -6.54 0.31
C PRO A 104 -4.81 -6.42 0.55
N ILE A 105 -4.33 -7.08 1.60
CA ILE A 105 -2.91 -7.10 1.97
C ILE A 105 -2.26 -8.36 1.38
N ARG A 106 -1.06 -8.21 0.82
CA ARG A 106 -0.20 -9.31 0.41
C ARG A 106 1.21 -9.13 0.94
N VAL A 107 1.78 -10.21 1.46
CA VAL A 107 3.20 -10.26 1.81
C VAL A 107 3.92 -11.06 0.75
N ILE A 108 4.99 -10.50 0.20
CA ILE A 108 5.79 -11.15 -0.84
C ILE A 108 7.27 -11.12 -0.49
N GLN A 109 7.98 -12.14 -0.97
CA GLN A 109 9.43 -12.14 -1.08
C GLN A 109 9.81 -11.59 -2.45
N LEU A 110 10.43 -10.40 -2.47
CA LEU A 110 10.84 -9.73 -3.69
C LEU A 110 11.94 -10.52 -4.39
N LEU A 111 11.75 -10.83 -5.67
CA LEU A 111 12.75 -11.47 -6.53
C LEU A 111 13.44 -10.47 -7.44
N TYR A 112 12.68 -9.50 -7.96
CA TYR A 112 13.18 -8.51 -8.90
C TYR A 112 12.36 -7.22 -8.83
N ASN A 113 13.03 -6.08 -8.90
CA ASN A 113 12.40 -4.79 -9.10
C ASN A 113 13.17 -3.94 -10.13
N ALA A 114 12.49 -2.98 -10.77
CA ALA A 114 13.08 -2.11 -11.78
C ALA A 114 12.28 -0.82 -11.95
N GLY A 115 12.89 0.19 -12.58
CA GLY A 115 12.26 1.47 -12.86
C GLY A 115 12.41 2.45 -11.69
N ASP A 116 11.29 2.97 -11.18
CA ASP A 116 11.24 3.86 -10.01
C ASP A 116 11.55 3.15 -8.69
N VAL A 117 12.75 2.59 -8.61
CA VAL A 117 13.27 1.85 -7.45
C VAL A 117 14.63 2.39 -7.03
N LYS A 118 14.94 3.61 -7.46
CA LYS A 118 16.12 4.35 -7.01
C LYS A 118 15.92 4.58 -5.52
N GLY A 119 16.91 4.21 -4.70
CA GLY A 119 16.72 4.13 -3.24
C GLY A 119 16.20 5.42 -2.59
N PRO A 120 15.68 5.36 -1.35
CA PRO A 120 15.60 4.21 -0.46
C PRO A 120 14.66 3.11 -0.98
N GLN A 121 15.06 1.84 -0.82
CA GLN A 121 14.23 0.72 -1.30
C GLN A 121 12.86 0.73 -0.60
N THR A 122 11.80 0.61 -1.38
CA THR A 122 10.42 0.45 -0.91
C THR A 122 10.30 -0.75 0.02
N VAL A 123 9.55 -0.63 1.12
CA VAL A 123 9.26 -1.73 2.06
C VAL A 123 7.84 -2.25 1.90
N ALA A 124 6.92 -1.36 1.57
CA ALA A 124 5.54 -1.65 1.21
C ALA A 124 5.06 -0.61 0.20
N PHE A 125 4.04 -0.96 -0.57
CA PHE A 125 3.35 -0.01 -1.45
C PHE A 125 1.86 -0.30 -1.50
N ASN A 126 1.08 0.78 -1.59
CA ASN A 126 -0.37 0.74 -1.72
C ASN A 126 -0.80 1.35 -3.05
N LEU A 127 -1.41 0.54 -3.91
CA LEU A 127 -1.68 0.92 -5.30
C LEU A 127 -3.02 0.33 -5.75
N PRO A 128 -3.71 0.91 -6.75
CA PRO A 128 -3.24 1.99 -7.63
C PRO A 128 -3.53 3.40 -7.07
N ASN A 129 -2.81 4.40 -7.56
CA ASN A 129 -2.97 5.81 -7.16
C ASN A 129 -4.14 6.56 -7.84
N ASP A 130 -4.72 6.03 -8.94
CA ASP A 130 -5.83 6.71 -9.64
C ASP A 130 -7.12 6.64 -8.81
N GLU A 131 -7.52 7.77 -8.23
CA GLU A 131 -8.69 7.93 -7.35
C GLU A 131 -9.99 7.35 -7.93
N ARG A 132 -10.17 7.37 -9.26
CA ARG A 132 -11.36 6.78 -9.89
C ARG A 132 -11.34 5.27 -9.76
N ILE A 133 -10.18 4.65 -9.92
CA ILE A 133 -10.01 3.21 -9.75
C ILE A 133 -10.14 2.85 -8.27
N VAL A 134 -9.55 3.64 -7.38
CA VAL A 134 -9.68 3.45 -5.93
C VAL A 134 -11.16 3.47 -5.52
N LYS A 135 -11.94 4.44 -6.00
CA LYS A 135 -13.37 4.53 -5.72
C LYS A 135 -14.16 3.33 -6.26
N ASP A 136 -13.85 2.87 -7.46
CA ASP A 136 -14.60 1.79 -8.12
C ASP A 136 -14.23 0.39 -7.58
N ARG A 137 -13.01 0.23 -7.07
CA ARG A 137 -12.36 -1.09 -6.95
C ARG A 137 -11.47 -1.27 -5.72
N GLY A 138 -11.23 -0.22 -4.95
CA GLY A 138 -10.29 -0.21 -3.83
C GLY A 138 -8.83 -0.17 -4.26
N THR A 139 -7.95 -0.06 -3.27
CA THR A 139 -6.50 -0.23 -3.43
C THR A 139 -6.08 -1.63 -3.02
N SER A 140 -4.78 -1.91 -3.07
CA SER A 140 -4.21 -3.14 -2.53
C SER A 140 -2.78 -2.89 -2.10
N MET A 141 -2.45 -3.47 -0.95
CA MET A 141 -1.24 -3.23 -0.21
C MET A 141 -0.32 -4.44 -0.35
N VAL A 142 0.94 -4.19 -0.70
CA VAL A 142 1.94 -5.24 -0.89
C VAL A 142 3.15 -4.91 -0.03
N MET A 143 3.55 -5.86 0.83
CA MET A 143 4.70 -5.74 1.70
C MET A 143 5.84 -6.62 1.18
N LEU A 144 7.05 -6.06 1.13
CA LEU A 144 8.28 -6.69 0.68
C LEU A 144 9.06 -7.20 1.90
N LYS A 145 8.78 -8.45 2.30
CA LYS A 145 9.27 -9.00 3.58
C LYS A 145 10.79 -9.11 3.62
N ASN A 146 11.41 -9.72 2.62
CA ASN A 146 12.88 -9.83 2.54
C ASN A 146 13.62 -8.48 2.47
N VAL A 147 13.01 -7.46 1.86
CA VAL A 147 13.57 -6.10 1.87
C VAL A 147 13.51 -5.52 3.29
N SER A 148 12.40 -5.72 3.98
CA SER A 148 12.21 -5.31 5.38
C SER A 148 13.19 -6.04 6.31
N GLU A 149 13.37 -7.37 6.15
CA GLU A 149 14.35 -8.18 6.89
C GLU A 149 15.77 -7.62 6.70
N THR A 150 16.11 -7.23 5.47
CA THR A 150 17.42 -6.68 5.14
C THR A 150 17.63 -5.31 5.78
N LYS A 151 16.64 -4.40 5.72
CA LYS A 151 16.70 -3.10 6.39
C LYS A 151 16.78 -3.25 7.90
N PHE A 152 16.00 -4.16 8.48
CA PHE A 152 16.07 -4.46 9.91
C PHE A 152 17.50 -4.87 10.30
N LYS A 153 18.07 -5.84 9.61
CA LYS A 153 19.39 -6.40 9.93
C LYS A 153 20.54 -5.42 9.69
N LEU A 154 20.50 -4.65 8.60
CA LEU A 154 21.64 -3.83 8.17
C LEU A 154 21.53 -2.36 8.57
N ILE A 155 20.35 -1.89 8.97
CA ILE A 155 20.11 -0.48 9.32
C ILE A 155 19.56 -0.39 10.75
N LEU A 156 18.38 -0.95 11.02
CA LEU A 156 17.72 -0.75 12.32
C LEU A 156 18.52 -1.36 13.46
N LYS A 157 19.00 -2.60 13.30
CA LYS A 157 19.74 -3.30 14.36
C LYS A 157 21.05 -2.60 14.72
N PRO A 158 21.92 -2.20 13.76
CA PRO A 158 23.09 -1.38 14.07
C PRO A 158 22.78 -0.03 14.73
N ILE A 159 21.68 0.63 14.33
CA ILE A 159 21.24 1.88 14.99
C ILE A 159 20.82 1.60 16.43
N ALA A 160 20.01 0.55 16.66
CA ALA A 160 19.55 0.17 17.98
C ALA A 160 20.73 -0.16 18.91
N ASP A 161 21.72 -0.90 18.43
CA ASP A 161 22.91 -1.28 19.23
C ASP A 161 23.72 -0.06 19.71
N VAL A 162 23.58 1.10 19.07
CA VAL A 162 24.19 2.37 19.49
C VAL A 162 23.24 3.22 20.36
N CYS A 163 21.95 3.22 20.04
CA CYS A 163 20.99 4.17 20.62
C CYS A 163 20.32 3.67 21.91
N ILE A 164 20.20 2.36 22.12
CA ILE A 164 19.47 1.79 23.25
C ILE A 164 20.29 0.68 23.93
N MET A 165 20.13 0.54 25.26
CA MET A 165 20.82 -0.50 26.04
C MET A 165 20.03 -1.82 26.16
N GLU A 166 18.76 -1.83 25.78
CA GLU A 166 17.85 -2.96 25.98
C GLU A 166 17.69 -3.82 24.72
N GLU A 167 17.42 -5.12 24.93
CA GLU A 167 17.36 -6.14 23.87
C GLU A 167 15.98 -6.35 23.22
N PHE A 168 15.02 -5.43 23.39
CA PHE A 168 13.65 -5.59 22.88
C PHE A 168 13.48 -5.28 21.37
N VAL A 169 14.54 -5.41 20.58
CA VAL A 169 14.51 -5.12 19.13
C VAL A 169 14.51 -6.42 18.35
N ASP A 170 13.33 -6.80 17.88
CA ASP A 170 13.11 -7.97 17.04
C ASP A 170 12.42 -7.61 15.72
N PHE A 171 12.59 -8.49 14.74
CA PHE A 171 12.06 -8.27 13.40
C PHE A 171 10.53 -8.34 13.34
N GLU A 172 9.90 -9.17 14.16
CA GLU A 172 8.45 -9.34 14.11
C GLU A 172 7.74 -8.08 14.59
N SER A 173 8.27 -7.40 15.62
CA SER A 173 7.78 -6.10 16.07
C SER A 173 7.93 -5.03 14.98
N PHE A 174 9.10 -4.94 14.34
CA PHE A 174 9.34 -4.00 13.23
C PHE A 174 8.42 -4.25 12.04
N CYS A 175 8.24 -5.52 11.66
CA CYS A 175 7.36 -5.93 10.58
C CYS A 175 5.91 -5.59 10.92
N THR A 176 5.44 -6.00 12.11
CA THR A 176 4.07 -5.76 12.59
C THR A 176 3.75 -4.27 12.65
N HIS A 177 4.68 -3.44 13.15
CA HIS A 177 4.53 -1.99 13.15
C HIS A 177 4.28 -1.45 11.74
N THR A 178 5.12 -1.83 10.76
CA THR A 178 4.95 -1.38 9.36
C THR A 178 3.57 -1.75 8.82
N ILE A 179 3.05 -2.91 9.20
CA ILE A 179 1.73 -3.35 8.75
C ILE A 179 0.63 -2.54 9.42
N CYS A 180 0.73 -2.31 10.72
CA CYS A 180 -0.19 -1.46 11.46
C CYS A 180 -0.20 -0.04 10.88
N HIS A 181 0.96 0.52 10.58
CA HIS A 181 1.11 1.81 9.91
C HIS A 181 0.29 1.88 8.60
N GLU A 182 0.48 0.90 7.72
CA GLU A 182 -0.25 0.87 6.45
C GLU A 182 -1.77 0.64 6.64
N CYS A 183 -2.16 -0.12 7.66
CA CYS A 183 -3.56 -0.24 8.07
C CYS A 183 -4.12 1.09 8.60
N CYS A 184 -3.32 1.87 9.34
CA CYS A 184 -3.67 3.16 9.91
C CYS A 184 -3.93 4.23 8.83
N HIS A 185 -3.28 4.14 7.67
CA HIS A 185 -3.65 4.95 6.50
C HIS A 185 -5.09 4.70 6.04
N GLY A 186 -5.66 3.52 6.28
CA GLY A 186 -7.04 3.19 5.88
C GLY A 186 -8.13 3.66 6.84
N ILE A 187 -7.77 4.24 7.99
CA ILE A 187 -8.68 4.63 9.06
C ILE A 187 -8.48 6.11 9.45
N GLY A 188 -9.46 6.66 10.15
CA GLY A 188 -9.54 8.06 10.53
C GLY A 188 -10.08 8.97 9.42
N PRO A 189 -10.05 10.30 9.64
CA PRO A 189 -10.69 11.26 8.75
C PRO A 189 -10.00 11.33 7.38
N HIS A 190 -10.79 11.14 6.32
CA HIS A 190 -10.34 11.32 4.93
C HIS A 190 -11.20 12.33 4.18
N THR A 191 -12.50 12.04 4.11
CA THR A 191 -13.52 12.97 3.61
C THR A 191 -14.11 13.71 4.80
N ILE A 192 -14.13 15.03 4.73
CA ILE A 192 -14.59 15.91 5.81
C ILE A 192 -15.68 16.84 5.31
N THR A 193 -16.49 17.33 6.25
CA THR A 193 -17.46 18.41 5.99
C THR A 193 -16.94 19.67 6.65
N LEU A 194 -16.74 20.72 5.86
CA LEU A 194 -16.31 22.02 6.35
C LEU A 194 -17.44 22.71 7.12
N LEU A 195 -17.10 23.74 7.90
CA LEU A 195 -18.08 24.52 8.69
C LEU A 195 -19.20 25.14 7.84
N ASN A 196 -18.94 25.39 6.55
CA ASN A 196 -19.91 25.90 5.58
C ASN A 196 -20.79 24.81 4.95
N GLY A 197 -20.68 23.56 5.40
CA GLY A 197 -21.42 22.40 4.90
C GLY A 197 -20.86 21.79 3.60
N GLN A 198 -19.78 22.34 3.04
CA GLN A 198 -19.16 21.78 1.84
C GLN A 198 -18.35 20.54 2.16
N LYS A 199 -18.41 19.53 1.27
CA LYS A 199 -17.55 18.35 1.36
C LYS A 199 -16.16 18.69 0.82
N SER A 200 -15.14 18.32 1.57
CA SER A 200 -13.73 18.42 1.17
C SER A 200 -12.97 17.16 1.64
N THR A 201 -11.64 17.17 1.52
CA THR A 201 -10.76 16.11 2.04
C THR A 201 -9.67 16.70 2.93
N VAL A 202 -9.21 15.90 3.89
CA VAL A 202 -8.10 16.28 4.79
C VAL A 202 -6.88 16.71 3.98
N ARG A 203 -6.56 16.00 2.89
CA ARG A 203 -5.49 16.35 1.96
C ARG A 203 -5.66 17.72 1.31
N LEU A 204 -6.87 18.05 0.83
CA LEU A 204 -7.10 19.34 0.18
C LEU A 204 -6.96 20.51 1.16
N GLU A 205 -7.42 20.33 2.40
CA GLU A 205 -7.38 21.39 3.41
C GLU A 205 -6.00 21.55 4.06
N LEU A 206 -5.25 20.46 4.24
CA LEU A 206 -3.91 20.51 4.85
C LEU A 206 -2.79 20.82 3.86
N GLN A 207 -3.04 20.72 2.55
CA GLN A 207 -2.09 21.08 1.48
C GLN A 207 -0.69 20.49 1.72
N GLU A 208 0.36 21.31 1.75
CA GLU A 208 1.75 20.88 1.94
C GLU A 208 2.02 20.20 3.28
N LEU A 209 1.18 20.45 4.30
CA LEU A 209 1.32 19.83 5.62
C LEU A 209 0.73 18.43 5.69
N HIS A 210 -0.10 18.05 4.70
CA HIS A 210 -0.83 16.78 4.72
C HIS A 210 0.11 15.59 4.88
N SER A 211 1.15 15.49 4.04
CA SER A 211 1.98 14.29 3.98
C SER A 211 2.65 13.99 5.32
N SER A 212 3.28 14.99 5.95
CA SER A 212 3.95 14.77 7.24
C SER A 212 2.98 14.43 8.37
N LEU A 213 1.77 15.01 8.37
CA LEU A 213 0.77 14.73 9.39
C LEU A 213 0.11 13.35 9.19
N GLU A 214 -0.07 12.93 7.95
CA GLU A 214 -0.66 11.62 7.63
C GLU A 214 0.30 10.47 7.96
N GLU A 215 1.60 10.62 7.68
CA GLU A 215 2.63 9.64 8.11
C GLU A 215 2.72 9.56 9.64
N ALA A 216 2.71 10.72 10.32
CA ALA A 216 2.73 10.77 11.78
C ALA A 216 1.45 10.24 12.45
N LYS A 217 0.34 10.19 11.71
CA LYS A 217 -0.91 9.54 12.16
C LYS A 217 -0.84 8.02 11.94
N ALA A 218 -0.13 7.58 10.92
CA ALA A 218 0.01 6.17 10.59
C ALA A 218 1.00 5.46 11.53
N ASP A 219 2.13 6.10 11.85
CA ASP A 219 3.09 5.67 12.88
C ASP A 219 2.49 5.69 14.30
#